data_AF-A0A7Y8NVI1-F1
#
_entry.id   AF-A0A7Y8NVI1-F1
#
_cell.length_a   1.000
_cell.length_b   1.000
_cell.length_c   1.000
_cell.angle_alpha   90.00
_cell.angle_beta   90.00
_cell.angle_gamma   90.00
#
_symmetry.space_group_name_H-M   'P 1'
#
loop_
_entity.id
_entity.type
_entity.pdbx_description
1 polymer ?
#
loop_
_entity_poly.entity_id
_entity_poly.type
_entity_poly.pdbx_seq_one_letter_code
_entity_poly.pdbx_strand_id
1 'polypeptide(L)'
;MAKVFQIRITLNDVLPEISRTIQVYDDFDLHRLHLVIQYAMGWENSHLYFFEDSENKFEIFDEVYDKASNYDFGVYKVKLKMDKNNWDELFAKMPHMAKYVRTPKKDVDPREKIISELFKNPGDTLSYMYDYGDSWKHTVVLEKIMDPEAGKFYPNCIDAACACPPEDCGGAPGYAHFLEVIANSKHPEYKDMIEWVDGEFNPEKVELSKANAQIKKLFSSKAAQR
;
A
#
# COMPACT_ATOMS: atom_id res chain seq x y z
N MET A 1 22.63 15.73 -3.94
CA MET A 1 22.63 15.12 -2.59
C MET A 1 21.27 14.48 -2.41
N ALA A 2 21.22 13.29 -1.78
CA ALA A 2 19.93 12.62 -1.53
C ALA A 2 19.02 13.53 -0.70
N LYS A 3 17.77 13.63 -1.11
CA LYS A 3 16.72 14.37 -0.39
C LYS A 3 15.84 13.39 0.37
N VAL A 4 15.16 13.92 1.37
CA VAL A 4 14.12 13.19 2.11
C VAL A 4 12.77 13.70 1.66
N PHE A 5 11.92 12.79 1.23
CA PHE A 5 10.52 13.06 0.93
C PHE A 5 9.68 12.74 2.16
N GLN A 6 8.89 13.73 2.60
CA GLN A 6 7.80 13.51 3.55
C GLN A 6 6.54 13.24 2.74
N ILE A 7 5.94 12.07 2.95
CA ILE A 7 4.81 11.58 2.17
C ILE A 7 3.67 11.25 3.13
N ARG A 8 2.48 11.78 2.84
CA ARG A 8 1.26 11.39 3.53
C ARG A 8 0.53 10.33 2.71
N ILE A 9 0.09 9.27 3.38
CA ILE A 9 -0.71 8.18 2.83
C ILE A 9 -2.03 8.18 3.58
N THR A 10 -3.12 8.34 2.84
CA THR A 10 -4.48 8.28 3.38
C THR A 10 -5.18 7.05 2.80
N LEU A 11 -5.76 6.23 3.67
CA LEU A 11 -6.62 5.12 3.27
C LEU A 11 -8.01 5.68 2.91
N ASN A 12 -8.47 5.39 1.70
CA ASN A 12 -9.70 5.93 1.16
C ASN A 12 -10.91 5.08 1.58
N ASP A 13 -12.10 5.67 1.46
CA ASP A 13 -13.40 4.99 1.65
C ASP A 13 -13.65 4.41 3.06
N VAL A 14 -12.84 4.78 4.05
CA VAL A 14 -12.97 4.37 5.47
C VAL A 14 -13.15 5.58 6.38
N LEU A 15 -13.87 5.40 7.50
CA LEU A 15 -14.07 6.41 8.53
C LEU A 15 -13.90 5.81 9.94
N PRO A 16 -13.32 6.56 10.91
CA PRO A 16 -12.65 7.86 10.76
C PRO A 16 -11.42 7.77 9.83
N GLU A 17 -10.88 8.91 9.38
CA GLU A 17 -9.72 8.91 8.47
C GLU A 17 -8.56 8.10 9.08
N ILE A 18 -8.03 7.17 8.28
CA ILE A 18 -6.84 6.40 8.60
C ILE A 18 -5.71 6.92 7.72
N SER A 19 -4.63 7.40 8.33
CA SER A 19 -3.50 7.94 7.57
C SER A 19 -2.15 7.73 8.25
N ARG A 20 -1.08 7.78 7.45
CA ARG A 20 0.32 7.68 7.87
C ARG A 20 1.12 8.78 7.20
N THR A 21 2.04 9.40 7.93
CA THR A 21 3.04 10.32 7.37
C THR A 21 4.42 9.70 7.52
N ILE A 22 5.03 9.35 6.40
CA ILE A 22 6.34 8.69 6.35
C ILE A 22 7.42 9.63 5.82
N GLN A 23 8.67 9.32 6.13
CA GLN A 23 9.84 9.96 5.53
C GLN A 23 10.73 8.89 4.89
N VAL A 24 11.03 9.06 3.61
CA VAL A 24 11.85 8.14 2.80
C VAL A 24 12.89 8.93 1.99
N TYR A 25 13.95 8.28 1.53
CA TYR A 25 14.88 8.92 0.59
C TYR A 25 14.26 9.02 -0.80
N ASP A 26 14.62 10.07 -1.54
CA ASP A 26 14.10 10.38 -2.88
C ASP A 26 14.55 9.39 -3.97
N ASP A 27 15.54 8.55 -3.67
CA ASP A 27 16.04 7.47 -4.51
C ASP A 27 15.35 6.12 -4.26
N PHE A 28 14.30 6.09 -3.43
CA PHE A 28 13.46 4.90 -3.27
C PHE A 28 12.76 4.56 -4.58
N ASP A 29 12.68 3.29 -4.91
CA ASP A 29 11.73 2.81 -5.92
C ASP A 29 10.34 2.59 -5.30
N LEU A 30 9.34 2.39 -6.16
CA LEU A 30 7.96 2.18 -5.71
C LEU A 30 7.80 0.88 -4.88
N HIS A 31 8.64 -0.13 -5.07
CA HIS A 31 8.57 -1.35 -4.24
C HIS A 31 9.08 -1.10 -2.82
N ARG A 32 10.21 -0.38 -2.66
CA ARG A 32 10.67 0.06 -1.33
C ARG A 32 9.67 1.00 -0.67
N LEU A 33 9.00 1.88 -1.42
CA LEU A 33 7.90 2.70 -0.90
C LEU A 33 6.73 1.82 -0.40
N HIS A 34 6.30 0.84 -1.20
CA HIS A 34 5.27 -0.13 -0.82
C HIS A 34 5.60 -0.82 0.51
N LEU A 35 6.83 -1.32 0.67
CA LEU A 35 7.24 -1.95 1.93
C LEU A 35 7.09 -0.98 3.12
N VAL A 36 7.55 0.26 3.00
CA VAL A 36 7.38 1.25 4.09
C VAL A 36 5.90 1.48 4.41
N ILE A 37 5.02 1.55 3.41
CA ILE A 37 3.57 1.69 3.61
C ILE A 37 3.02 0.48 4.38
N GLN A 38 3.33 -0.75 3.94
CA GLN A 38 2.86 -1.97 4.58
C GLN A 38 3.19 -2.01 6.08
N TYR A 39 4.47 -1.79 6.43
CA TYR A 39 4.89 -1.79 7.82
C TYR A 39 4.38 -0.57 8.62
N ALA A 40 4.13 0.57 7.96
CA ALA A 40 3.50 1.73 8.60
C ALA A 40 2.00 1.49 8.90
N MET A 41 1.31 0.76 8.02
CA MET A 41 -0.08 0.34 8.21
C MET A 41 -0.20 -0.82 9.21
N GLY A 42 0.87 -1.60 9.40
CA GLY A 42 0.86 -2.81 10.24
C GLY A 42 0.35 -4.05 9.51
N TRP A 43 0.40 -4.02 8.18
CA TRP A 43 0.04 -5.12 7.29
C TRP A 43 1.23 -6.03 6.99
N GLU A 44 0.91 -7.18 6.40
CA GLU A 44 1.83 -8.32 6.30
C GLU A 44 2.50 -8.44 4.94
N ASN A 45 2.15 -7.58 3.96
CA ASN A 45 2.64 -7.66 2.58
C ASN A 45 2.30 -9.03 1.93
N SER A 46 1.11 -9.54 2.23
CA SER A 46 0.62 -10.86 1.78
C SER A 46 -0.11 -10.82 0.44
N HIS A 47 -0.45 -9.63 -0.05
CA HIS A 47 -1.28 -9.46 -1.24
C HIS A 47 -0.59 -8.65 -2.36
N LEU A 48 -1.16 -8.75 -3.57
CA LEU A 48 -0.73 -7.96 -4.72
C LEU A 48 -1.03 -6.47 -4.52
N TYR A 49 -0.26 -5.64 -5.22
CA TYR A 49 -0.41 -4.19 -5.17
C TYR A 49 -0.06 -3.54 -6.51
N PHE A 50 -0.54 -2.32 -6.70
CA PHE A 50 -0.05 -1.44 -7.76
C PHE A 50 -0.05 0.03 -7.33
N PHE A 51 0.77 0.83 -7.99
CA PHE A 51 0.67 2.29 -7.98
C PHE A 51 0.12 2.77 -9.32
N GLU A 52 -0.54 3.92 -9.32
CA GLU A 52 -1.02 4.57 -10.54
C GLU A 52 -0.81 6.08 -10.45
N ASP A 53 -0.26 6.67 -11.52
CA ASP A 53 -0.23 8.11 -11.74
C ASP A 53 -1.28 8.53 -12.79
N SER A 54 -1.22 9.74 -13.33
CA SER A 54 -2.18 10.19 -14.34
C SER A 54 -2.10 9.43 -15.69
N GLU A 55 -0.98 8.77 -15.97
CA GLU A 55 -0.61 8.18 -17.26
C GLU A 55 -0.23 6.69 -17.20
N ASN A 56 0.30 6.21 -16.08
CA ASN A 56 0.99 4.93 -15.94
C ASN A 56 0.45 4.14 -14.74
N LYS A 57 0.43 2.82 -14.90
CA LYS A 57 0.21 1.86 -13.82
C LYS A 57 1.50 1.08 -13.57
N PHE A 58 1.90 0.99 -12.32
CA PHE A 58 3.10 0.32 -11.86
C PHE A 58 2.71 -0.91 -11.04
N GLU A 59 2.86 -2.09 -11.62
CA GLU A 59 2.36 -3.35 -11.06
C GLU A 59 3.42 -4.45 -11.28
N ILE A 60 3.56 -5.33 -10.30
CA ILE A 60 4.47 -6.48 -10.39
C ILE A 60 3.76 -7.62 -11.10
N PHE A 61 4.32 -8.09 -12.23
CA PHE A 61 3.75 -9.19 -13.03
C PHE A 61 4.55 -10.48 -12.99
N ASP A 62 5.74 -10.47 -12.39
CA ASP A 62 6.65 -11.63 -12.34
C ASP A 62 6.76 -12.22 -10.92
N GLU A 63 7.20 -13.48 -10.83
CA GLU A 63 7.48 -14.21 -9.59
C GLU A 63 8.41 -13.38 -8.68
N VAL A 64 7.87 -12.78 -7.64
CA VAL A 64 8.66 -12.10 -6.61
C VAL A 64 8.89 -13.07 -5.45
N TYR A 65 10.03 -13.73 -5.47
CA TYR A 65 10.60 -14.30 -4.26
C TYR A 65 11.27 -13.17 -3.47
N ASP A 66 10.52 -12.50 -2.61
CA ASP A 66 11.10 -11.49 -1.71
C ASP A 66 11.79 -12.19 -0.53
N LYS A 67 13.12 -12.29 -0.59
CA LYS A 67 13.93 -12.83 0.51
C LYS A 67 13.88 -11.95 1.76
N ALA A 68 13.48 -10.68 1.66
CA ALA A 68 13.42 -9.74 2.78
C ALA A 68 12.14 -9.90 3.61
N SER A 69 11.01 -10.28 3.00
CA SER A 69 9.74 -10.55 3.69
C SER A 69 9.68 -11.93 4.34
N ASN A 70 10.61 -12.84 4.01
CA ASN A 70 10.57 -14.24 4.41
C ASN A 70 9.29 -14.97 3.92
N TYR A 71 8.62 -14.39 2.92
CA TYR A 71 7.36 -14.87 2.36
C TYR A 71 7.58 -15.32 0.91
N ASP A 72 7.40 -16.62 0.68
CA ASP A 72 7.43 -17.23 -0.65
C ASP A 72 6.07 -17.00 -1.30
N PHE A 73 5.96 -16.04 -2.22
CA PHE A 73 4.84 -16.01 -3.17
C PHE A 73 5.00 -17.25 -4.06
N GLY A 74 4.46 -18.37 -3.59
CA GLY A 74 4.34 -19.61 -4.32
C GLY A 74 3.53 -19.36 -5.60
N VAL A 75 4.23 -18.94 -6.65
CA VAL A 75 3.97 -19.18 -8.06
C VAL A 75 2.47 -19.20 -8.41
N TYR A 76 1.86 -18.02 -8.52
CA TYR A 76 0.62 -17.82 -9.30
C TYR A 76 0.85 -17.95 -10.83
N LYS A 77 1.78 -18.82 -11.29
CA LYS A 77 1.83 -19.22 -12.70
C LYS A 77 0.71 -20.19 -13.10
N VAL A 78 -0.04 -20.73 -12.14
CA VAL A 78 -1.13 -21.66 -12.48
C VAL A 78 -2.38 -20.85 -12.89
N LYS A 79 -2.38 -20.43 -14.17
CA LYS A 79 -3.49 -19.87 -14.97
C LYS A 79 -3.64 -18.34 -15.05
N LEU A 80 -2.59 -17.63 -15.45
CA LEU A 80 -2.74 -16.51 -16.39
C LEU A 80 -2.10 -16.86 -17.74
N LYS A 81 -2.49 -18.03 -18.26
CA LYS A 81 -2.65 -18.25 -19.71
C LYS A 81 -4.10 -17.92 -20.11
N MET A 82 -4.71 -16.93 -19.47
CA MET A 82 -5.96 -16.34 -19.95
C MET A 82 -5.56 -15.15 -20.81
N ASP A 83 -6.11 -15.13 -22.03
CA ASP A 83 -5.83 -14.21 -23.11
C ASP A 83 -5.19 -12.89 -22.70
N LYS A 84 -4.09 -12.53 -23.39
CA LYS A 84 -3.74 -11.12 -23.55
C LYS A 84 -5.05 -10.40 -23.87
N ASN A 85 -5.55 -9.62 -22.91
CA ASN A 85 -6.78 -8.86 -23.04
C ASN A 85 -6.78 -8.23 -24.44
N ASN A 86 -7.65 -8.73 -25.33
CA ASN A 86 -7.73 -8.26 -26.70
C ASN A 86 -8.49 -6.93 -26.69
N TRP A 87 -7.93 -5.95 -25.99
CA TRP A 87 -8.46 -4.60 -25.87
C TRP A 87 -8.67 -4.01 -27.26
N ASP A 88 -7.81 -4.35 -28.21
CA ASP A 88 -7.96 -3.98 -29.62
C ASP A 88 -9.27 -4.55 -30.22
N GLU A 89 -9.60 -5.81 -29.97
CA GLU A 89 -10.86 -6.42 -30.40
C GLU A 89 -12.08 -5.88 -29.64
N LEU A 90 -11.95 -5.62 -28.33
CA LEU A 90 -13.00 -5.02 -27.52
C LEU A 90 -13.31 -3.58 -27.96
N PHE A 91 -12.28 -2.78 -28.21
CA PHE A 91 -12.40 -1.40 -28.71
C PHE A 91 -12.85 -1.36 -30.17
N ALA A 92 -12.49 -2.37 -30.99
CA ALA A 92 -13.07 -2.51 -32.33
C ALA A 92 -14.58 -2.78 -32.28
N LYS A 93 -15.05 -3.58 -31.31
CA LYS A 93 -16.47 -3.89 -31.12
C LYS A 93 -17.24 -2.77 -30.41
N MET A 94 -16.61 -2.01 -29.52
CA MET A 94 -17.25 -1.00 -28.68
C MET A 94 -16.36 0.26 -28.55
N PRO A 95 -16.16 1.04 -29.63
CA PRO A 95 -15.23 2.18 -29.63
C PRO A 95 -15.65 3.30 -28.67
N HIS A 96 -16.95 3.41 -28.36
CA HIS A 96 -17.46 4.37 -27.37
C HIS A 96 -17.04 4.06 -25.93
N MET A 97 -16.59 2.83 -25.64
CA MET A 97 -16.08 2.43 -24.33
C MET A 97 -14.62 2.84 -24.11
N ALA A 98 -13.85 3.10 -25.17
CA ALA A 98 -12.44 3.45 -25.07
C ALA A 98 -12.18 4.73 -24.24
N LYS A 99 -13.15 5.66 -24.19
CA LYS A 99 -13.07 6.87 -23.34
C LYS A 99 -13.38 6.60 -21.87
N TYR A 100 -14.00 5.47 -21.54
CA TYR A 100 -14.35 5.07 -20.18
C TYR A 100 -13.38 4.05 -19.59
N VAL A 101 -12.61 3.37 -20.44
CA VAL A 101 -11.55 2.45 -20.03
C VAL A 101 -10.23 3.20 -20.00
N ARG A 102 -9.68 3.40 -18.79
CA ARG A 102 -8.33 3.92 -18.62
C ARG A 102 -7.37 2.74 -18.77
N THR A 103 -6.81 2.53 -19.95
CA THR A 103 -5.75 1.54 -20.14
C THR A 103 -4.41 2.17 -19.79
N PRO A 104 -3.59 1.53 -18.92
CA PRO A 104 -2.22 1.96 -18.73
C PRO A 104 -1.50 1.98 -20.09
N LYS A 105 -0.77 3.05 -20.39
CA LYS A 105 -0.02 3.14 -21.67
C LYS A 105 1.08 2.07 -21.75
N LYS A 106 1.59 1.62 -20.61
CA LYS A 106 2.59 0.58 -20.46
C LYS A 106 2.55 0.03 -19.04
N ASP A 107 2.64 -1.29 -18.91
CA ASP A 107 2.90 -1.95 -17.63
C ASP A 107 4.37 -1.73 -17.25
N VAL A 108 4.62 -1.14 -16.08
CA VAL A 108 5.97 -0.82 -15.58
C VAL A 108 6.19 -1.52 -14.24
N ASP A 109 7.33 -2.18 -14.09
CA ASP A 109 7.70 -2.79 -12.81
C ASP A 109 7.97 -1.70 -11.76
N PRO A 110 7.33 -1.72 -10.57
CA PRO A 110 7.56 -0.71 -9.55
C PRO A 110 9.02 -0.65 -9.03
N ARG A 111 9.81 -1.72 -9.20
CA ARG A 111 11.24 -1.74 -8.84
C ARG A 111 12.10 -0.92 -9.81
N GLU A 112 11.60 -0.66 -11.01
CA GLU A 112 12.29 0.13 -12.03
C GLU A 112 11.95 1.62 -11.94
N LYS A 113 11.02 2.02 -11.06
CA LYS A 113 10.54 3.40 -10.99
C LYS A 113 10.90 4.07 -9.67
N ILE A 114 11.80 5.05 -9.76
CA ILE A 114 12.24 5.87 -8.63
C ILE A 114 11.20 6.94 -8.29
N ILE A 115 10.92 7.15 -7.01
CA ILE A 115 9.89 8.09 -6.55
C ILE A 115 10.21 9.54 -6.89
N SER A 116 11.49 9.94 -6.95
CA SER A 116 11.89 11.28 -7.43
C SER A 116 11.64 11.49 -8.92
N GLU A 117 11.34 10.44 -9.69
CA GLU A 117 10.86 10.57 -11.07
C GLU A 117 9.37 10.92 -11.15
N LEU A 118 8.60 10.62 -10.10
CA LEU A 118 7.15 10.80 -10.04
C LEU A 118 6.76 12.02 -9.21
N PHE A 119 7.34 12.15 -8.02
CA PHE A 119 7.14 13.28 -7.12
C PHE A 119 8.21 14.35 -7.38
N LYS A 120 7.83 15.43 -8.05
CA LYS A 120 8.67 16.58 -8.38
C LYS A 120 8.45 17.75 -7.43
N ASN A 121 7.20 17.97 -7.02
CA ASN A 121 6.78 19.10 -6.22
C ASN A 121 5.87 18.66 -5.07
N PRO A 122 5.92 19.33 -3.91
CA PRO A 122 4.88 19.22 -2.90
C PRO A 122 3.48 19.37 -3.52
N GLY A 123 2.59 18.43 -3.21
CA GLY A 123 1.25 18.32 -3.78
C GLY A 123 1.12 17.29 -4.90
N ASP A 124 2.22 16.78 -5.45
CA ASP A 124 2.17 15.67 -6.41
C ASP A 124 1.59 14.41 -5.73
N THR A 125 0.77 13.66 -6.49
CA THR A 125 0.00 12.54 -5.97
C THR A 125 0.18 11.25 -6.77
N LEU A 126 0.03 10.12 -6.07
CA LEU A 126 -0.14 8.79 -6.64
C LEU A 126 -1.33 8.10 -6.00
N SER A 127 -1.98 7.21 -6.75
CA SER A 127 -2.89 6.21 -6.21
C SER A 127 -2.10 4.95 -5.87
N TYR A 128 -2.41 4.31 -4.75
CA TYR A 128 -1.82 3.04 -4.33
C TYR A 128 -2.93 2.07 -3.95
N MET A 129 -2.98 0.92 -4.61
CA MET A 129 -3.93 -0.16 -4.31
C MET A 129 -3.18 -1.33 -3.68
N TYR A 130 -3.69 -1.83 -2.56
CA TYR A 130 -3.24 -3.06 -1.93
C TYR A 130 -4.39 -4.05 -1.79
N ASP A 131 -4.09 -5.32 -2.00
CA ASP A 131 -5.02 -6.44 -2.02
C ASP A 131 -6.12 -6.33 -3.09
N TYR A 132 -6.09 -7.23 -4.06
CA TYR A 132 -7.07 -7.23 -5.15
C TYR A 132 -8.40 -7.86 -4.73
N GLY A 133 -8.42 -8.58 -3.60
CA GLY A 133 -9.65 -9.02 -2.95
C GLY A 133 -10.35 -7.84 -2.29
N ASP A 134 -9.71 -7.25 -1.28
CA ASP A 134 -10.30 -6.20 -0.45
C ASP A 134 -10.27 -4.79 -1.07
N SER A 135 -9.42 -4.59 -2.08
CA SER A 135 -9.30 -3.34 -2.84
C SER A 135 -9.00 -2.11 -1.98
N TRP A 136 -7.98 -2.19 -1.11
CA TRP A 136 -7.55 -1.08 -0.27
C TRP A 136 -6.89 0.03 -1.09
N LYS A 137 -7.65 1.08 -1.38
CA LYS A 137 -7.19 2.26 -2.12
C LYS A 137 -6.62 3.30 -1.20
N HIS A 138 -5.50 3.87 -1.60
CA HIS A 138 -4.84 4.94 -0.88
C HIS A 138 -4.52 6.10 -1.82
N THR A 139 -4.57 7.29 -1.24
CA THR A 139 -3.99 8.48 -1.86
C THR A 139 -2.64 8.76 -1.20
N VAL A 140 -1.59 8.83 -2.01
CA VAL A 140 -0.21 9.09 -1.60
C VAL A 140 0.18 10.48 -2.08
N VAL A 141 0.58 11.37 -1.18
CA VAL A 141 0.87 12.79 -1.47
C VAL A 141 2.27 13.15 -0.99
N LEU A 142 3.09 13.73 -1.86
CA LEU A 142 4.34 14.37 -1.44
C LEU A 142 4.00 15.67 -0.71
N GLU A 143 4.29 15.76 0.59
CA GLU A 143 4.05 16.97 1.37
C GLU A 143 5.26 17.90 1.41
N LYS A 144 6.47 17.36 1.54
CA LYS A 144 7.70 18.14 1.68
C LYS A 144 8.91 17.43 1.07
N ILE A 145 9.83 18.23 0.52
CA ILE A 145 11.17 17.81 0.14
C ILE A 145 12.16 18.51 1.06
N MET A 146 13.04 17.74 1.72
CA MET A 146 13.92 18.25 2.78
C MET A 146 15.33 17.68 2.64
N ASP A 147 16.29 18.32 3.30
CA ASP A 147 17.61 17.73 3.52
C ASP A 147 17.55 16.68 4.65
N PRO A 148 18.34 15.59 4.57
CA PRO A 148 18.40 14.59 5.63
C PRO A 148 18.99 15.19 6.91
N GLU A 149 18.38 14.86 8.05
CA GLU A 149 18.88 15.27 9.36
C GLU A 149 20.01 14.35 9.85
N ALA A 150 21.09 14.93 10.36
CA ALA A 150 22.24 14.18 10.85
C ALA A 150 21.86 13.24 12.00
N GLY A 151 22.18 11.95 11.86
CA GLY A 151 21.88 10.93 12.87
C GLY A 151 20.45 10.41 12.88
N LYS A 152 19.55 10.97 12.05
CA LYS A 152 18.18 10.45 11.90
C LYS A 152 18.16 9.25 10.96
N PHE A 153 17.45 8.20 11.36
CA PHE A 153 17.25 7.02 10.52
C PHE A 153 16.08 7.22 9.56
N TYR A 154 16.29 6.85 8.31
CA TYR A 154 15.27 6.75 7.27
C TYR A 154 15.32 5.34 6.66
N PRO A 155 14.18 4.76 6.25
CA PRO A 155 12.84 5.33 6.31
C PRO A 155 12.21 5.27 7.71
N ASN A 156 11.20 6.11 7.96
CA ASN A 156 10.44 6.14 9.22
C ASN A 156 9.00 6.64 9.02
N CYS A 157 8.13 6.42 10.01
CA CYS A 157 6.78 6.97 10.11
C CYS A 157 6.74 7.98 11.26
N ILE A 158 6.39 9.23 10.99
CA ILE A 158 6.46 10.35 11.94
C ILE A 158 5.11 10.74 12.52
N ASP A 159 4.02 10.36 11.86
CA ASP A 159 2.67 10.69 12.27
C ASP A 159 1.68 9.63 11.75
N ALA A 160 0.58 9.45 12.47
CA ALA A 160 -0.44 8.47 12.13
C ALA A 160 -1.78 8.82 12.78
N ALA A 161 -2.86 8.64 12.02
CA ALA A 161 -4.23 8.71 12.52
C ALA A 161 -4.88 7.33 12.45
N CYS A 162 -5.50 6.91 13.55
CA CYS A 162 -6.26 5.67 13.72
C CYS A 162 -5.46 4.36 13.48
N ALA A 163 -5.96 3.25 14.02
CA ALA A 163 -5.50 1.92 13.68
C ALA A 163 -5.90 1.58 12.24
N CYS A 164 -5.07 0.81 11.54
CA CYS A 164 -5.44 0.33 10.20
C CYS A 164 -6.39 -0.87 10.32
N PRO A 165 -7.19 -1.13 9.27
CA PRO A 165 -8.01 -2.34 9.22
C PRO A 165 -7.14 -3.60 9.36
N PRO A 166 -7.62 -4.65 10.06
CA PRO A 166 -6.98 -5.96 10.01
C PRO A 166 -6.87 -6.48 8.57
N GLU A 167 -5.86 -7.31 8.30
CA GLU A 167 -5.75 -8.05 7.03
C GLU A 167 -7.02 -8.92 6.82
N ASP A 168 -7.38 -9.13 5.55
CA ASP A 168 -8.50 -9.98 5.14
C ASP A 168 -9.87 -9.62 5.79
N CYS A 169 -10.09 -8.37 6.18
CA CYS A 169 -11.36 -7.96 6.80
C CYS A 169 -12.51 -7.73 5.80
N GLY A 170 -12.29 -7.89 4.50
CA GLY A 170 -13.32 -7.75 3.47
C GLY A 170 -13.47 -6.33 2.92
N GLY A 171 -12.37 -5.58 2.85
CA GLY A 171 -12.34 -4.21 2.32
C GLY A 171 -13.09 -3.22 3.21
N ALA A 172 -13.32 -2.01 2.69
CA ALA A 172 -13.99 -0.95 3.45
C ALA A 172 -15.37 -1.35 4.02
N PRO A 173 -16.25 -2.08 3.29
CA PRO A 173 -17.52 -2.55 3.85
C PRO A 173 -17.33 -3.55 4.99
N GLY A 174 -16.40 -4.50 4.84
CA GLY A 174 -16.10 -5.49 5.86
C GLY A 174 -15.51 -4.87 7.12
N TYR A 175 -14.61 -3.90 6.98
CA TYR A 175 -14.09 -3.13 8.11
C TYR A 175 -15.17 -2.31 8.82
N ALA A 176 -16.07 -1.65 8.07
CA ALA A 176 -17.17 -0.90 8.67
C ALA A 176 -18.09 -1.82 9.50
N HIS A 177 -18.40 -3.01 8.98
CA HIS A 177 -19.16 -4.02 9.71
C HIS A 177 -18.40 -4.52 10.95
N PHE A 178 -17.10 -4.82 10.82
CA PHE A 178 -16.26 -5.20 11.95
C PHE A 178 -16.30 -4.16 13.08
N LEU A 179 -16.15 -2.87 12.75
CA LEU A 179 -16.25 -1.78 13.74
C LEU A 179 -17.62 -1.71 14.43
N GLU A 180 -18.71 -1.91 13.67
CA GLU A 180 -20.07 -1.98 14.22
C GLU A 180 -20.20 -3.13 15.24
N VAL A 181 -19.68 -4.31 14.88
CA VAL A 181 -19.76 -5.50 15.73
C VAL A 181 -18.96 -5.31 17.01
N ILE A 182 -17.69 -4.88 16.93
CA ILE A 182 -16.84 -4.75 18.12
C ILE A 182 -17.25 -3.60 19.05
N ALA A 183 -17.99 -2.61 18.54
CA ALA A 183 -18.55 -1.53 19.36
C ALA A 183 -19.69 -2.02 20.28
N ASN A 184 -20.27 -3.20 20.01
CA ASN A 184 -21.36 -3.76 20.78
C ASN A 184 -21.05 -5.17 21.27
N SER A 185 -20.60 -5.30 22.52
CA SER A 185 -20.31 -6.59 23.18
C SER A 185 -21.50 -7.57 23.28
N LYS A 186 -22.72 -7.12 22.96
CA LYS A 186 -23.93 -7.96 22.88
C LYS A 186 -24.30 -8.35 21.46
N HIS A 187 -23.57 -7.88 20.44
CA HIS A 187 -23.82 -8.29 19.05
C HIS A 187 -23.65 -9.81 18.92
N PRO A 188 -24.51 -10.52 18.17
CA PRO A 188 -24.41 -11.97 18.00
C PRO A 188 -23.03 -12.43 17.52
N GLU A 189 -22.39 -11.64 16.65
CA GLU A 189 -21.07 -11.92 16.05
C GLU A 189 -19.88 -11.37 16.85
N TYR A 190 -20.11 -10.73 18.01
CA TYR A 190 -19.03 -10.07 18.77
C TYR A 190 -17.90 -11.01 19.15
N LYS A 191 -18.24 -12.20 19.67
CA LYS A 191 -17.24 -13.17 20.12
C LYS A 191 -16.41 -13.68 18.96
N ASP A 192 -17.04 -13.95 17.83
CA ASP A 192 -16.39 -14.47 16.63
C ASP A 192 -15.42 -13.42 16.07
N MET A 193 -15.81 -12.14 16.03
CA MET A 193 -14.94 -11.05 15.55
C MET A 193 -13.74 -10.76 16.47
N ILE A 194 -13.93 -10.86 17.79
CA ILE A 194 -12.84 -10.68 18.77
C ILE A 194 -11.86 -11.85 18.72
N GLU A 195 -12.35 -13.08 18.56
CA GLU A 195 -11.48 -14.25 18.36
C GLU A 195 -10.72 -14.15 17.04
N TRP A 196 -11.39 -13.70 15.96
CA TRP A 196 -10.77 -13.53 14.64
C TRP A 196 -9.61 -12.53 14.64
N VAL A 197 -9.74 -11.41 15.37
CA VAL A 197 -8.68 -10.39 15.47
C VAL A 197 -7.60 -10.72 16.52
N ASP A 198 -7.60 -11.95 17.04
CA ASP A 198 -6.71 -12.45 18.10
C ASP A 198 -6.76 -11.59 19.38
N GLY A 199 -7.96 -11.18 19.77
CA GLY A 199 -8.22 -10.46 21.00
C GLY A 199 -8.75 -9.04 20.79
N GLU A 200 -8.02 -8.03 21.30
CA GLU A 200 -8.54 -6.67 21.37
C GLU A 200 -8.10 -5.81 20.18
N PHE A 201 -9.07 -5.17 19.53
CA PHE A 201 -8.84 -4.12 18.54
C PHE A 201 -9.40 -2.79 19.03
N ASN A 202 -8.59 -1.73 18.94
CA ASN A 202 -9.03 -0.36 19.21
C ASN A 202 -8.79 0.51 17.97
N PRO A 203 -9.84 0.98 17.28
CA PRO A 203 -9.71 1.76 16.05
C PRO A 203 -8.99 3.10 16.24
N GLU A 204 -8.93 3.63 17.46
CA GLU A 204 -8.25 4.90 17.76
C GLU A 204 -6.79 4.70 18.14
N LYS A 205 -6.35 3.46 18.38
CA LYS A 205 -5.01 3.16 18.89
C LYS A 205 -3.98 3.22 17.76
N VAL A 206 -3.06 4.18 17.88
CA VAL A 206 -1.92 4.33 16.96
C VAL A 206 -0.65 3.76 17.60
N GLU A 207 0.00 2.80 16.94
CA GLU A 207 1.24 2.14 17.42
C GLU A 207 2.50 2.56 16.64
N LEU A 208 2.78 3.88 16.56
CA LEU A 208 3.93 4.43 15.79
C LEU A 208 5.29 3.80 16.14
N SER A 209 5.54 3.53 17.43
CA SER A 209 6.81 2.92 17.85
C SER A 209 6.99 1.50 17.31
N LYS A 210 5.89 0.72 17.26
CA LYS A 210 5.89 -0.65 16.71
C LYS A 210 6.13 -0.61 15.20
N ALA A 211 5.42 0.26 14.49
CA ALA A 211 5.61 0.47 13.05
C ALA A 211 7.09 0.83 12.73
N ASN A 212 7.65 1.83 13.42
CA ASN A 212 9.04 2.23 13.23
C ASN A 212 10.05 1.15 13.59
N ALA A 213 9.78 0.32 14.62
CA ALA A 213 10.65 -0.79 14.97
C ALA A 213 10.72 -1.83 13.83
N GLN A 214 9.58 -2.15 13.21
CA GLN A 214 9.53 -3.08 12.08
C GLN A 214 10.18 -2.49 10.82
N ILE A 215 9.87 -1.23 10.48
CA ILE A 215 10.52 -0.50 9.38
C ILE A 215 12.04 -0.52 9.56
N LYS A 216 12.53 -0.15 10.75
CA LYS A 216 13.97 -0.13 11.04
C LYS A 216 14.59 -1.53 10.91
N LYS A 217 13.91 -2.56 11.40
CA LYS A 217 14.36 -3.95 11.30
C LYS A 217 14.52 -4.37 9.83
N LEU A 218 13.53 -4.08 8.99
CA LEU A 218 13.55 -4.40 7.56
C LEU A 218 14.72 -3.69 6.86
N PHE A 219 14.83 -2.38 7.00
CA PHE A 219 15.80 -1.55 6.27
C PHE A 219 17.21 -1.52 6.88
N SER A 220 17.39 -2.10 8.06
CA SER A 220 18.74 -2.41 8.60
C SER A 220 19.29 -3.74 8.07
N SER A 221 18.45 -4.56 7.40
CA SER A 221 18.88 -5.82 6.79
C SER A 221 19.58 -5.58 5.46
N LYS A 222 20.51 -6.46 5.07
CA LYS A 222 21.20 -6.40 3.78
C LYS A 222 20.26 -6.64 2.57
N ALA A 223 19.08 -7.21 2.80
CA ALA A 223 18.14 -7.57 1.74
C ALA A 223 17.35 -6.35 1.23
N ALA A 224 17.00 -5.41 2.11
CA ALA A 224 16.23 -4.20 1.79
C ALA A 224 17.10 -2.98 1.40
N GLN A 225 18.44 -3.15 1.39
CA GLN A 225 19.41 -2.11 0.98
C GLN A 225 19.79 -2.20 -0.51
N ARG A 226 19.23 -3.17 -1.24
CA ARG A 226 19.43 -3.39 -2.69
C ARG A 226 18.18 -3.01 -3.45
#